data_AF-A0A429TXL6-F1
#
_entry.id   AF-A0A429TXL6-F1
#
_cell.length_a   1.000
_cell.length_b   1.000
_cell.length_c   1.000
_cell.angle_alpha   90.00
_cell.angle_beta   90.00
_cell.angle_gamma   90.00
#
_symmetry.space_group_name_H-M   'P 1'
#
loop_
_entity.id
_entity.type
_entity.pdbx_description
1 polymer ?
#
loop_
_entity_poly.entity_id
_entity_poly.type
_entity_poly.pdbx_seq_one_letter_code
_entity_poly.pdbx_strand_id
1 'polypeptide(L)'
;MTLRLLKGFTLAVDHTRIPVCSSTQRLLAFLALQDMPRSRAYVAGILWPDVTSSRASANLRSSLWRAARTGHPIIDASARELALSGDIAVDLHEAVADAHRLLDTSRPCDDILTMQTLSNLSADLLPEWPENDWMLIEQEQYHQLRLYALEAMTERLTSAQRYGEAVAAGLAAVRTEPLRESAHRVLIKAHLAAGNRGAALRQYEQCRRILREELGLEPSSALRALVPVPGTGHGEPSRLQPSSTA
;
A
#
# COMPACT_ATOMS: atom_id res chain seq x y z
N MET A 1 19.09 -6.78 -13.58
CA MET A 1 18.73 -7.79 -12.55
C MET A 1 17.45 -7.35 -11.87
N THR A 2 16.65 -8.24 -11.27
CA THR A 2 15.43 -7.85 -10.54
C THR A 2 15.44 -8.33 -9.10
N LEU A 3 15.01 -7.45 -8.20
CA LEU A 3 14.73 -7.74 -6.80
C LEU A 3 13.26 -7.44 -6.52
N ARG A 4 12.53 -8.47 -6.11
CA ARG A 4 11.14 -8.37 -5.71
C ARG A 4 11.03 -8.38 -4.20
N LEU A 5 10.34 -7.38 -3.66
CA LEU A 5 10.02 -7.26 -2.24
C LEU A 5 8.51 -7.23 -2.01
N LEU A 6 7.73 -6.85 -3.02
CA LEU A 6 6.28 -6.93 -2.99
C LEU A 6 5.82 -8.38 -3.13
N LYS A 7 4.85 -8.79 -2.30
CA LYS A 7 4.34 -10.17 -2.13
C LYS A 7 5.34 -11.14 -1.49
N GLY A 8 6.64 -10.91 -1.64
CA GLY A 8 7.68 -11.74 -1.04
C GLY A 8 9.05 -11.46 -1.64
N PHE A 9 10.09 -12.03 -1.02
CA PHE A 9 11.47 -11.84 -1.47
C PHE A 9 11.78 -12.72 -2.69
N THR A 10 12.26 -12.13 -3.78
CA THR A 10 12.87 -12.89 -4.89
C THR A 10 13.97 -12.08 -5.54
N LEU A 11 15.17 -12.67 -5.67
CA LEU A 11 16.26 -12.13 -6.48
C LEU A 11 16.37 -12.96 -7.77
N ALA A 12 16.43 -12.31 -8.93
CA ALA A 12 16.53 -13.00 -10.21
C ALA A 12 17.43 -12.27 -11.23
N VAL A 13 18.12 -13.05 -12.05
CA VAL A 13 18.85 -12.61 -13.25
C VAL A 13 18.25 -13.34 -14.44
N ASP A 14 17.87 -12.62 -15.49
CA ASP A 14 17.26 -13.17 -16.70
C ASP A 14 16.11 -14.16 -16.37
N HIS A 15 15.25 -13.75 -15.43
CA HIS A 15 14.12 -14.53 -14.88
C HIS A 15 14.49 -15.81 -14.11
N THR A 16 15.78 -16.11 -13.95
CA THR A 16 16.26 -17.24 -13.15
C THR A 16 16.47 -16.80 -11.71
N ARG A 17 15.83 -17.49 -10.76
CA ARG A 17 15.96 -17.18 -9.33
C ARG A 17 17.37 -17.49 -8.83
N ILE A 18 17.96 -16.54 -8.12
CA ILE A 18 19.25 -16.72 -7.44
C ILE A 18 18.98 -17.05 -5.97
N PRO A 19 19.30 -18.26 -5.50
CA PRO A 19 19.13 -18.60 -4.10
C PRO A 19 20.12 -17.83 -3.23
N VAL A 20 19.60 -17.12 -2.24
CA VAL A 20 20.38 -16.41 -1.22
C VAL A 20 19.89 -16.79 0.16
N CYS A 21 20.81 -16.92 1.12
CA CYS A 21 20.44 -17.25 2.50
C CYS A 21 19.72 -16.07 3.18
N SER A 22 18.91 -16.37 4.21
CA SER A 22 18.10 -15.38 4.94
C SER A 22 18.87 -14.12 5.38
N SER A 23 20.11 -14.25 5.86
CA SER A 23 20.90 -13.08 6.29
C SER A 23 21.29 -12.15 5.13
N THR A 24 21.52 -12.71 3.93
CA THR A 24 21.78 -11.94 2.71
C THR A 24 20.50 -11.35 2.16
N GLN A 25 19.37 -12.08 2.23
CA GLN A 25 18.06 -11.53 1.89
C GLN A 25 17.76 -10.28 2.72
N ARG A 26 17.91 -10.36 4.05
CA ARG A 26 17.68 -9.23 4.97
C ARG A 26 18.56 -8.02 4.63
N LEU A 27 19.83 -8.26 4.32
CA LEU A 27 20.74 -7.20 3.89
C LEU A 27 20.28 -6.54 2.59
N LEU A 28 19.91 -7.33 1.57
CA LEU A 28 19.45 -6.80 0.28
C LEU A 28 18.14 -6.02 0.43
N ALA A 29 17.16 -6.56 1.15
CA ALA A 29 15.89 -5.90 1.41
C ALA A 29 16.11 -4.58 2.16
N PHE A 30 16.94 -4.59 3.21
CA PHE A 30 17.26 -3.37 3.96
C PHE A 30 17.91 -2.31 3.06
N LEU A 31 18.93 -2.68 2.27
CA LEU A 31 19.61 -1.75 1.37
C LEU A 31 18.69 -1.23 0.25
N ALA A 32 17.76 -2.05 -0.23
CA ALA A 32 16.75 -1.64 -1.20
C ALA A 32 15.77 -0.60 -0.62
N LEU A 33 15.62 -0.51 0.70
CA LEU A 33 14.76 0.48 1.35
C LEU A 33 15.50 1.80 1.65
N GLN A 34 16.78 1.92 1.29
CA GLN A 34 17.57 3.12 1.56
C GLN A 34 17.73 3.95 0.29
N ASP A 35 17.44 5.25 0.39
CA ASP A 35 17.65 6.19 -0.72
C ASP A 35 19.13 6.53 -0.95
N MET A 36 19.99 6.25 0.02
CA MET A 36 21.40 6.63 0.02
C MET A 36 22.29 5.51 0.59
N PRO A 37 23.57 5.43 0.16
CA PRO A 37 24.54 4.53 0.78
C PRO A 37 24.58 4.67 2.30
N ARG A 38 24.68 3.53 3.00
CA ARG A 38 24.68 3.49 4.46
C ARG A 38 25.99 2.97 5.01
N SER A 39 26.41 3.50 6.16
CA SER A 39 27.64 3.04 6.81
C SER A 39 27.52 1.58 7.26
N ARG A 40 28.63 0.83 7.17
CA ARG A 40 28.67 -0.58 7.57
C ARG A 40 28.25 -0.80 9.03
N ALA A 41 28.67 0.11 9.91
CA ALA A 41 28.33 0.05 11.34
C ALA A 41 26.83 0.21 11.58
N TYR A 42 26.19 1.14 10.86
CA TYR A 42 24.74 1.35 10.94
C TYR A 42 23.98 0.12 10.44
N VAL A 43 24.32 -0.39 9.25
CA VAL A 43 23.67 -1.59 8.68
C VAL A 43 23.82 -2.79 9.62
N ALA A 44 25.00 -2.99 10.20
CA ALA A 44 25.23 -4.06 11.16
C ALA A 44 24.35 -3.93 12.41
N GLY A 45 24.25 -2.73 12.98
CA GLY A 45 23.44 -2.46 14.17
C GLY A 45 21.95 -2.68 13.95
N ILE A 46 21.42 -2.29 12.78
CA ILE A 46 19.99 -2.46 12.45
C ILE A 46 19.64 -3.93 12.18
N LEU A 47 20.49 -4.66 11.46
CA LEU A 47 20.18 -6.05 11.07
C LEU A 47 20.40 -7.07 12.18
N TRP A 48 21.24 -6.75 13.16
CA TRP A 48 21.55 -7.61 14.31
C TRP A 48 21.58 -6.79 15.62
N PRO A 49 20.42 -6.30 16.09
CA PRO A 49 20.35 -5.43 17.27
C PRO A 49 20.67 -6.17 18.58
N ASP A 50 20.41 -7.48 18.65
CA ASP A 50 20.50 -8.28 19.88
C ASP A 50 21.92 -8.80 20.19
N VAL A 51 22.95 -8.33 19.47
CA VAL A 51 24.33 -8.78 19.66
C VAL A 51 25.27 -7.59 19.80
N THR A 52 26.47 -7.84 20.34
CA THR A 52 27.51 -6.81 20.44
C THR A 52 27.89 -6.27 19.07
N SER A 53 28.30 -5.00 18.99
CA SER A 53 28.68 -4.35 17.72
C SER A 53 29.77 -5.11 16.95
N SER A 54 30.68 -5.78 17.65
CA SER A 54 31.71 -6.65 17.05
C SER A 54 31.10 -7.89 16.39
N ARG A 55 30.14 -8.56 17.06
CA ARG A 55 29.40 -9.70 16.49
C ARG A 55 28.50 -9.27 15.33
N ALA A 56 27.81 -8.14 15.45
CA ALA A 56 27.01 -7.58 14.36
C ALA A 56 27.88 -7.31 13.11
N SER A 57 29.06 -6.72 13.29
CA SER A 57 30.03 -6.50 12.22
C SER A 57 30.54 -7.80 11.60
N ALA A 58 30.78 -8.85 12.40
CA ALA A 58 31.15 -10.17 11.90
C ALA A 58 30.02 -10.86 11.10
N ASN A 59 28.77 -10.72 11.54
CA ASN A 59 27.60 -11.22 10.81
C ASN A 59 27.40 -10.49 9.49
N LEU A 60 27.61 -9.17 9.47
CA LEU A 60 27.58 -8.35 8.25
C LEU A 60 28.65 -8.82 7.25
N ARG A 61 29.90 -8.98 7.70
CA ARG A 61 30.98 -9.52 6.84
C ARG A 61 30.63 -10.89 6.26
N SER A 62 30.06 -11.78 7.06
CA SER A 62 29.64 -13.11 6.59
C SER A 62 28.52 -13.03 5.55
N SER A 63 27.55 -12.14 5.73
CA SER A 63 26.45 -11.94 4.77
C SER A 63 26.93 -11.33 3.47
N LEU A 64 27.87 -10.38 3.52
CA LEU A 64 28.53 -9.80 2.35
C LEU A 64 29.36 -10.84 1.59
N TRP A 65 30.12 -11.68 2.31
CA TRP A 65 30.89 -12.76 1.69
C TRP A 65 29.98 -13.76 0.95
N ARG A 66 28.84 -14.12 1.54
CA ARG A 66 27.84 -14.97 0.86
C ARG A 66 27.18 -14.28 -0.33
N ALA A 67 26.91 -12.98 -0.22
CA ALA A 67 26.40 -12.18 -1.33
C ALA A 67 27.37 -12.20 -2.52
N ALA A 68 28.67 -12.01 -2.27
CA ALA A 68 29.70 -12.09 -3.31
C ALA A 68 29.78 -13.48 -3.97
N ARG A 69 29.48 -14.56 -3.22
CA ARG A 69 29.44 -15.93 -3.76
C ARG A 69 28.28 -16.23 -4.70
N THR A 70 27.32 -15.31 -4.85
CA THR A 70 26.28 -15.44 -5.89
C THR A 70 26.86 -15.35 -7.30
N GLY A 71 28.07 -14.80 -7.45
CA GLY A 71 28.69 -14.57 -8.76
C GLY A 71 28.16 -13.33 -9.48
N HIS A 72 27.34 -12.52 -8.81
CA HIS A 72 26.73 -11.33 -9.38
C HIS A 72 27.00 -10.08 -8.51
N PRO A 73 27.15 -8.89 -9.13
CA PRO A 73 27.33 -7.64 -8.42
C PRO A 73 25.98 -7.18 -7.84
N ILE A 74 25.65 -7.65 -6.63
CA ILE A 74 24.36 -7.36 -6.00
C ILE A 74 24.41 -6.28 -4.91
N ILE A 75 25.60 -5.95 -4.45
CA ILE A 75 25.85 -4.93 -3.42
C ILE A 75 27.08 -4.14 -3.82
N ASP A 76 26.94 -2.82 -3.86
CA ASP A 76 28.06 -1.90 -4.02
C ASP A 76 28.66 -1.66 -2.63
N ALA A 77 29.73 -2.38 -2.34
CA ALA A 77 30.40 -2.34 -1.04
C ALA A 77 31.72 -1.59 -1.11
N SER A 78 31.85 -0.51 -0.34
CA SER A 78 33.11 0.17 -0.10
C SER A 78 33.68 -0.19 1.29
N ALA A 79 34.84 0.36 1.61
CA ALA A 79 35.43 0.23 2.94
C ALA A 79 34.54 0.81 4.05
N ARG A 80 33.68 1.79 3.74
CA ARG A 80 32.86 2.52 4.73
C ARG A 80 31.37 2.33 4.57
N GLU A 81 30.91 2.12 3.35
CA GLU A 81 29.50 2.21 2.99
C GLU A 81 29.03 1.00 2.19
N LEU A 82 27.72 0.79 2.21
CA LEU A 82 27.01 -0.25 1.49
C LEU A 82 25.79 0.39 0.80
N ALA A 83 25.58 0.02 -0.45
CA ALA A 83 24.36 0.29 -1.20
C ALA A 83 23.93 -0.98 -1.97
N LEU A 84 22.65 -1.06 -2.30
CA LEU A 84 22.22 -2.02 -3.32
C LEU A 84 22.87 -1.62 -4.65
N SER A 85 23.27 -2.60 -5.47
CA SER A 85 23.81 -2.28 -6.79
C SER A 85 22.78 -1.56 -7.66
N GLY A 86 23.21 -0.49 -8.35
CA GLY A 86 22.33 0.34 -9.20
C GLY A 86 21.70 -0.38 -10.39
N ASP A 87 22.25 -1.54 -10.79
CA ASP A 87 21.76 -2.35 -11.92
C ASP A 87 20.59 -3.31 -11.53
N ILE A 88 20.12 -3.21 -10.28
CA ILE A 88 19.01 -3.99 -9.75
C ILE A 88 17.73 -3.15 -9.81
N ALA A 89 16.81 -3.54 -10.67
CA ALA A 89 15.44 -3.02 -10.63
C ALA A 89 14.70 -3.61 -9.42
N VAL A 90 14.12 -2.74 -8.59
CA VAL A 90 13.36 -3.12 -7.39
C VAL A 90 11.88 -2.79 -7.60
N ASP A 91 11.00 -3.79 -7.49
CA ASP A 91 9.56 -3.59 -7.73
C ASP A 91 8.91 -2.59 -6.76
N LEU A 92 9.45 -2.49 -5.53
CA LEU A 92 9.04 -1.46 -4.57
C LEU A 92 9.37 -0.04 -5.04
N HIS A 93 10.54 0.20 -5.65
CA HIS A 93 10.92 1.54 -6.11
C HIS A 93 9.97 2.04 -7.20
N GLU A 94 9.62 1.15 -8.13
CA GLU A 94 8.62 1.44 -9.16
C GLU A 94 7.25 1.75 -8.54
N ALA A 95 6.81 0.95 -7.56
CA ALA A 95 5.53 1.17 -6.88
C ALA A 95 5.49 2.49 -6.09
N VAL A 96 6.57 2.85 -5.41
CA VAL A 96 6.70 4.12 -4.67
C VAL A 96 6.69 5.31 -5.63
N ALA A 97 7.42 5.21 -6.75
CA ALA A 97 7.42 6.25 -7.78
C ALA A 97 6.03 6.45 -8.40
N ASP A 98 5.34 5.36 -8.77
CA ASP A 98 3.96 5.41 -9.27
C ASP A 98 3.00 5.99 -8.23
N ALA A 99 3.14 5.61 -6.96
CA ALA A 99 2.33 6.16 -5.87
C ALA A 99 2.48 7.69 -5.77
N HIS A 100 3.71 8.20 -5.77
CA HIS A 100 3.94 9.64 -5.73
C HIS A 100 3.37 10.37 -6.94
N ARG A 101 3.47 9.78 -8.14
CA ARG A 101 2.86 10.33 -9.36
C ARG A 101 1.33 10.34 -9.32
N LEU A 102 0.71 9.31 -8.74
CA LEU A 102 -0.75 9.26 -8.54
C LEU A 102 -1.22 10.34 -7.57
N LEU A 103 -0.42 10.64 -6.54
CA LEU A 103 -0.73 11.66 -5.53
C LEU A 103 -0.49 13.09 -6.01
N ASP A 104 0.39 13.29 -7.00
CA ASP A 104 0.62 14.60 -7.60
C ASP A 104 -0.49 14.97 -8.59
N THR A 105 -1.52 15.65 -8.10
CA THR A 105 -2.69 16.10 -8.90
C THR A 105 -2.34 17.15 -9.95
N SER A 106 -1.15 17.74 -9.90
CA SER A 106 -0.72 18.73 -10.90
C SER A 106 -0.21 18.10 -12.20
N ARG A 107 0.08 16.79 -12.19
CA ARG A 107 0.65 16.07 -13.33
C ARG A 107 -0.32 15.03 -13.91
N PRO A 108 -0.35 14.87 -15.24
CA PRO A 108 -0.99 13.72 -15.86
C PRO A 108 -0.23 12.44 -15.50
N CYS A 109 -0.97 11.35 -15.35
CA CYS A 109 -0.39 10.05 -15.00
C CYS A 109 -1.15 8.89 -15.67
N ASP A 110 -1.78 9.15 -16.82
CA ASP A 110 -2.57 8.15 -17.55
C ASP A 110 -1.74 6.93 -17.98
N ASP A 111 -0.44 7.14 -18.20
CA ASP A 111 0.55 6.12 -18.54
C ASP A 111 0.76 5.08 -17.44
N ILE A 112 0.51 5.42 -16.18
CA ILE A 112 0.63 4.51 -15.02
C ILE A 112 -0.72 4.04 -14.49
N LEU A 113 -1.83 4.44 -15.11
CA LEU A 113 -3.15 3.88 -14.82
C LEU A 113 -3.27 2.49 -15.45
N THR A 114 -2.48 1.52 -14.99
CA THR A 114 -2.36 0.17 -15.55
C THR A 114 -2.68 -0.91 -14.53
N MET A 115 -3.01 -2.11 -15.02
CA MET A 115 -3.18 -3.29 -14.17
C MET A 115 -1.91 -3.67 -13.39
N GLN A 116 -0.73 -3.36 -13.94
CA GLN A 116 0.54 -3.63 -13.27
C GLN A 116 0.74 -2.72 -12.05
N THR A 117 0.50 -1.42 -12.21
CA THR A 117 0.54 -0.45 -11.10
C THR A 117 -0.47 -0.81 -10.02
N LEU A 118 -1.70 -1.18 -10.40
CA LEU A 118 -2.70 -1.68 -9.46
C LEU A 118 -2.21 -2.94 -8.72
N SER A 119 -1.62 -3.92 -9.43
CA SER A 119 -1.11 -5.14 -8.78
C SER A 119 0.06 -4.86 -7.83
N ASN A 120 0.90 -3.88 -8.11
CA ASN A 120 2.04 -3.53 -7.25
C ASN A 120 1.53 -2.81 -5.98
N LEU A 121 0.66 -1.82 -6.14
CA LEU A 121 0.08 -1.08 -5.01
C LEU A 121 -0.84 -1.94 -4.14
N SER A 122 -1.44 -2.99 -4.70
CA SER A 122 -2.26 -3.94 -3.94
C SER A 122 -1.44 -4.95 -3.12
N ALA A 123 -0.11 -5.02 -3.32
CA ALA A 123 0.73 -6.03 -2.69
C ALA A 123 1.37 -5.53 -1.40
N ASP A 124 1.47 -6.41 -0.40
CA ASP A 124 2.21 -6.16 0.84
C ASP A 124 3.72 -6.22 0.62
N LEU A 125 4.45 -5.40 1.39
CA LEU A 125 5.90 -5.44 1.45
C LEU A 125 6.33 -6.60 2.36
N LEU A 126 6.92 -7.64 1.79
CA LEU A 126 7.48 -8.80 2.51
C LEU A 126 6.56 -9.35 3.64
N PRO A 127 5.31 -9.77 3.33
CA PRO A 127 4.31 -10.12 4.35
C PRO A 127 4.69 -11.34 5.21
N GLU A 128 5.54 -12.24 4.71
CA GLU A 128 5.98 -13.43 5.45
C GLU A 128 7.20 -13.18 6.35
N TRP A 129 7.73 -11.96 6.36
CA TRP A 129 8.93 -11.67 7.13
C TRP A 129 8.59 -11.35 8.58
N PRO A 130 9.45 -11.77 9.53
CA PRO A 130 9.23 -11.47 10.92
C PRO A 130 9.21 -9.95 11.15
N GLU A 131 8.32 -9.55 12.05
CA GLU A 131 8.18 -8.18 12.54
C GLU A 131 9.42 -7.84 13.36
N ASN A 132 10.45 -7.34 12.68
CA ASN A 132 11.62 -6.73 13.27
C ASN A 132 11.43 -5.21 13.29
N ASP A 133 11.98 -4.51 14.29
CA ASP A 133 11.74 -3.08 14.52
C ASP A 133 11.86 -2.19 13.26
N TRP A 134 12.87 -2.43 12.42
CA TRP A 134 13.05 -1.67 11.19
C TRP A 134 12.04 -2.05 10.10
N MET A 135 11.68 -3.33 9.99
CA MET A 135 10.77 -3.81 8.93
C MET A 135 9.34 -3.30 9.16
N LEU A 136 8.91 -3.27 10.42
CA LEU A 136 7.58 -2.74 10.80
C LEU A 136 7.40 -1.29 10.34
N ILE A 137 8.43 -0.46 10.56
CA ILE A 137 8.40 0.96 10.16
C ILE A 137 8.27 1.09 8.65
N GLU A 138 9.06 0.32 7.88
CA GLU A 138 9.06 0.38 6.42
C GLU A 138 7.77 -0.17 5.81
N GLN A 139 7.24 -1.26 6.38
CA GLN A 139 5.94 -1.83 6.00
C GLN A 139 4.81 -0.84 6.25
N GLU A 140 4.78 -0.17 7.40
CA GLU A 140 3.75 0.81 7.73
C GLU A 140 3.84 2.05 6.84
N GLN A 141 5.05 2.55 6.58
CA GLN A 141 5.25 3.68 5.65
C GLN A 141 4.72 3.36 4.24
N TYR A 142 5.09 2.19 3.70
CA TYR A 142 4.58 1.76 2.40
C TYR A 142 3.07 1.49 2.44
N HIS A 143 2.54 0.93 3.54
CA HIS A 143 1.12 0.70 3.73
C HIS A 143 0.32 1.99 3.62
N GLN A 144 0.73 3.05 4.31
CA GLN A 144 0.05 4.35 4.23
C GLN A 144 0.16 4.94 2.82
N LEU A 145 1.35 4.92 2.22
CA LEU A 145 1.57 5.47 0.87
C LEU A 145 0.68 4.81 -0.18
N ARG A 146 0.67 3.47 -0.23
CA ARG A 146 -0.11 2.73 -1.24
C ARG A 146 -1.61 2.92 -1.05
N LEU A 147 -2.08 3.11 0.18
CA LEU A 147 -3.51 3.31 0.47
C LEU A 147 -4.00 4.64 -0.11
N TYR A 148 -3.27 5.73 0.11
CA TYR A 148 -3.56 7.01 -0.54
C TYR A 148 -3.44 6.91 -2.07
N ALA A 149 -2.44 6.20 -2.58
CA ALA A 149 -2.25 6.03 -4.01
C ALA A 149 -3.38 5.25 -4.69
N LEU A 150 -3.90 4.19 -4.06
CA LEU A 150 -5.05 3.42 -4.57
C LEU A 150 -6.33 4.27 -4.57
N GLU A 151 -6.53 5.12 -3.56
CA GLU A 151 -7.63 6.09 -3.53
C GLU A 151 -7.52 7.08 -4.69
N ALA A 152 -6.34 7.67 -4.90
CA ALA A 152 -6.08 8.59 -6.00
C ALA A 152 -6.26 7.91 -7.37
N MET A 153 -5.76 6.68 -7.52
CA MET A 153 -5.94 5.87 -8.74
C MET A 153 -7.43 5.64 -9.04
N THR A 154 -8.23 5.35 -8.00
CA THR A 154 -9.69 5.19 -8.12
C THR A 154 -10.35 6.45 -8.65
N GLU A 155 -10.02 7.62 -8.08
CA GLU A 155 -10.60 8.90 -8.49
C GLU A 155 -10.19 9.31 -9.91
N ARG A 156 -8.93 9.08 -10.28
CA ARG A 156 -8.41 9.36 -11.63
C ARG A 156 -9.04 8.46 -12.69
N LEU A 157 -9.12 7.16 -12.45
CA LEU A 157 -9.81 6.21 -13.35
C LEU A 157 -11.31 6.54 -13.48
N THR A 158 -11.95 6.97 -12.39
CA THR A 158 -13.34 7.42 -12.42
C THR A 158 -13.51 8.65 -13.30
N SER A 159 -12.61 9.62 -13.18
CA SER A 159 -12.61 10.85 -14.00
C SER A 159 -12.35 10.56 -15.48
N ALA A 160 -11.51 9.56 -15.77
CA ALA A 160 -11.25 9.05 -17.12
C ALA A 160 -12.34 8.11 -17.67
N GLN A 161 -13.47 7.94 -16.95
CA GLN A 161 -14.58 7.03 -17.32
C GLN A 161 -14.18 5.54 -17.47
N ARG A 162 -13.04 5.15 -16.92
CA ARG A 162 -12.53 3.76 -16.88
C ARG A 162 -13.10 3.02 -15.68
N TYR A 163 -14.43 2.93 -15.63
CA TYR A 163 -15.16 2.55 -14.41
C TYR A 163 -14.82 1.16 -13.86
N GLY A 164 -14.61 0.16 -14.72
CA GLY A 164 -14.26 -1.18 -14.27
C GLY A 164 -12.93 -1.22 -13.51
N GLU A 165 -11.94 -0.49 -14.01
CA GLU A 165 -10.62 -0.37 -13.39
C GLU A 165 -10.68 0.51 -12.14
N ALA A 166 -11.49 1.58 -12.15
CA ALA A 166 -11.73 2.41 -10.96
C ALA A 166 -12.31 1.58 -9.81
N VAL A 167 -13.30 0.73 -10.09
CA VAL A 167 -13.88 -0.18 -9.10
C VAL A 167 -12.85 -1.20 -8.61
N ALA A 168 -12.01 -1.74 -9.49
CA ALA A 168 -10.94 -2.66 -9.09
C ALA A 168 -9.92 -2.00 -8.14
N ALA A 169 -9.51 -0.75 -8.42
CA ALA A 169 -8.65 0.03 -7.55
C ALA A 169 -9.30 0.37 -6.21
N GLY A 170 -10.58 0.78 -6.20
CA GLY A 170 -11.31 1.08 -4.97
C GLY A 170 -11.51 -0.16 -4.10
N LEU A 171 -11.79 -1.31 -4.71
CA LEU A 171 -11.85 -2.59 -4.01
C LEU A 171 -10.49 -2.98 -3.41
N ALA A 172 -9.38 -2.69 -4.10
CA ALA A 172 -8.05 -2.89 -3.53
C ALA A 172 -7.82 -2.02 -2.30
N ALA A 173 -8.15 -0.72 -2.36
CA ALA A 173 -8.04 0.19 -1.21
C ALA A 173 -8.85 -0.31 0.00
N VAL A 174 -10.10 -0.73 -0.22
CA VAL A 174 -10.97 -1.26 0.86
C VAL A 174 -10.44 -2.59 1.43
N ARG A 175 -9.86 -3.46 0.60
CA ARG A 175 -9.23 -4.69 1.11
C ARG A 175 -7.99 -4.41 1.94
N THR A 176 -7.21 -3.39 1.57
CA THR A 176 -6.00 -2.99 2.29
C THR A 176 -6.33 -2.43 3.66
N GLU A 177 -7.34 -1.58 3.77
CA GLU A 177 -7.80 -1.03 5.05
C GLU A 177 -9.34 -0.95 5.10
N PRO A 178 -10.02 -2.01 5.59
CA PRO A 178 -11.47 -2.09 5.63
C PRO A 178 -12.15 -1.04 6.52
N LEU A 179 -11.45 -0.48 7.50
CA LEU A 179 -12.03 0.53 8.41
C LEU A 179 -11.87 1.96 7.89
N ARG A 180 -11.16 2.16 6.76
CA ARG A 180 -10.92 3.49 6.21
C ARG A 180 -12.09 3.98 5.37
N GLU A 181 -12.86 4.90 5.93
CA GLU A 181 -14.01 5.52 5.27
C GLU A 181 -13.68 6.16 3.92
N SER A 182 -12.50 6.76 3.75
CA SER A 182 -12.12 7.38 2.47
C SER A 182 -11.99 6.38 1.33
N ALA A 183 -11.55 5.15 1.61
CA ALA A 183 -11.45 4.07 0.62
C ALA A 183 -12.86 3.62 0.17
N HIS A 184 -13.78 3.46 1.13
CA HIS A 184 -15.19 3.22 0.82
C HIS A 184 -15.80 4.36 0.01
N ARG A 185 -15.48 5.60 0.37
CA ARG A 185 -15.99 6.81 -0.29
C ARG A 185 -15.63 6.86 -1.77
N VAL A 186 -14.37 6.64 -2.13
CA VAL A 186 -13.93 6.67 -3.52
C VAL A 186 -14.54 5.52 -4.34
N LEU A 187 -14.70 4.34 -3.73
CA LEU A 187 -15.36 3.20 -4.38
C LEU A 187 -16.86 3.43 -4.61
N ILE A 188 -17.56 4.02 -3.64
CA ILE A 188 -18.97 4.41 -3.78
C ILE A 188 -19.13 5.42 -4.92
N LYS A 189 -18.27 6.45 -4.96
CA LYS A 189 -18.27 7.43 -6.05
C LYS A 189 -18.03 6.77 -7.41
N ALA A 190 -17.09 5.83 -7.51
CA ALA A 190 -16.82 5.09 -8.74
C ALA A 190 -18.05 4.28 -9.19
N HIS A 191 -18.73 3.59 -8.26
CA HIS A 191 -19.98 2.88 -8.57
C HIS A 191 -21.09 3.83 -9.04
N LEU A 192 -21.27 4.97 -8.39
CA LEU A 192 -22.28 5.95 -8.78
C LEU A 192 -22.01 6.55 -10.16
N ALA A 193 -20.74 6.89 -10.45
CA ALA A 193 -20.32 7.38 -11.77
C ALA A 193 -20.55 6.34 -12.87
N ALA A 194 -20.38 5.06 -12.55
CA ALA A 194 -20.69 3.94 -13.43
C ALA A 194 -22.20 3.62 -13.57
N GLY A 195 -23.09 4.37 -12.89
CA GLY A 195 -24.54 4.11 -12.86
C GLY A 195 -24.98 2.96 -11.94
N ASN A 196 -24.05 2.32 -11.23
CA ASN A 196 -24.27 1.14 -10.39
C ASN A 196 -24.79 1.48 -8.99
N ARG A 197 -25.94 2.15 -8.89
CA ARG A 197 -26.53 2.61 -7.61
C ARG A 197 -26.69 1.50 -6.57
N GLY A 198 -27.13 0.30 -6.98
CA GLY A 198 -27.27 -0.84 -6.07
C GLY A 198 -25.93 -1.30 -5.47
N ALA A 199 -24.85 -1.24 -6.25
CA ALA A 199 -23.50 -1.56 -5.74
C ALA A 199 -22.99 -0.50 -4.76
N ALA A 200 -23.22 0.78 -5.07
CA ALA A 200 -22.91 1.89 -4.18
C ALA A 200 -23.61 1.78 -2.82
N LEU A 201 -24.91 1.44 -2.80
CA LEU A 201 -25.66 1.23 -1.56
C LEU A 201 -25.12 0.05 -0.75
N ARG A 202 -24.85 -1.10 -1.40
CA ARG A 202 -24.26 -2.25 -0.71
C ARG A 202 -22.90 -1.92 -0.10
N GLN A 203 -22.07 -1.15 -0.80
CA GLN A 203 -20.77 -0.75 -0.27
C GLN A 203 -20.91 0.18 0.95
N TYR A 204 -21.85 1.12 0.92
CA TYR A 204 -22.18 1.97 2.06
C TYR A 204 -22.63 1.14 3.27
N GLU A 205 -23.55 0.19 3.07
CA GLU A 205 -24.05 -0.68 4.13
C GLU A 205 -22.95 -1.55 4.73
N GLN A 206 -22.04 -2.06 3.89
CA GLN A 206 -20.86 -2.80 4.32
C GLN A 206 -19.94 -1.93 5.19
N CYS A 207 -19.65 -0.70 4.77
CA CYS A 207 -18.86 0.26 5.55
C CYS A 207 -19.52 0.58 6.89
N ARG A 208 -20.82 0.87 6.90
CA ARG A 208 -21.58 1.13 8.13
C ARG A 208 -21.52 -0.05 9.08
N ARG A 209 -21.68 -1.27 8.56
CA ARG A 209 -21.65 -2.49 9.37
C ARG A 209 -20.29 -2.68 10.03
N ILE A 210 -19.19 -2.61 9.27
CA ILE A 210 -17.85 -2.84 9.82
C ILE A 210 -17.43 -1.74 10.82
N LEU A 211 -17.73 -0.46 10.55
CA LEU A 211 -17.43 0.62 11.51
C LEU A 211 -18.19 0.45 12.82
N ARG A 212 -19.44 0.00 12.75
CA ARG A 212 -20.26 -0.22 13.94
C ARG A 212 -19.81 -1.43 14.73
N GLU A 213 -19.47 -2.53 14.05
CA GLU A 213 -19.00 -3.77 14.68
C GLU A 213 -17.62 -3.62 15.33
N GLU A 214 -16.67 -3.00 14.63
CA GLU A 214 -15.26 -2.92 15.08
C GLU A 214 -14.96 -1.70 15.95
N LEU A 215 -15.62 -0.55 15.68
CA LEU A 215 -15.30 0.72 16.34
C LEU A 215 -16.50 1.32 17.11
N GLY A 216 -17.71 0.77 16.97
CA GLY A 216 -18.91 1.36 17.55
C GLY A 216 -19.30 2.72 16.95
N LEU A 217 -18.79 3.05 15.76
CA LEU A 217 -18.99 4.34 15.09
C LEU A 217 -20.03 4.22 13.97
N GLU A 218 -20.74 5.32 13.72
CA GLU A 218 -21.58 5.49 12.53
C GLU A 218 -20.79 6.22 11.42
N PRO A 219 -21.10 5.97 10.13
CA PRO A 219 -20.46 6.65 9.01
C PRO A 219 -20.48 8.18 9.11
N SER A 220 -19.39 8.80 8.67
CA SER A 220 -19.27 10.25 8.56
C SER A 220 -20.40 10.86 7.73
N SER A 221 -20.72 12.14 7.99
CA SER A 221 -21.73 12.87 7.21
C SER A 221 -21.38 12.92 5.72
N ALA A 222 -20.09 13.03 5.39
CA ALA A 222 -19.60 13.03 4.02
C ALA A 222 -19.91 11.71 3.29
N LEU A 223 -19.78 10.57 3.98
CA LEU A 223 -20.10 9.26 3.40
C LEU A 223 -21.62 9.07 3.27
N ARG A 224 -22.39 9.47 4.28
CA ARG A 224 -23.87 9.44 4.27
C ARG A 224 -24.48 10.26 3.15
N ALA A 225 -23.89 11.41 2.82
CA ALA A 225 -24.39 12.29 1.76
C ALA A 225 -24.27 11.67 0.35
N LEU A 226 -23.40 10.66 0.15
CA LEU A 226 -23.22 10.03 -1.16
C LEU A 226 -24.32 9.04 -1.53
N VAL A 227 -24.95 8.42 -0.53
CA VAL A 227 -26.03 7.46 -0.74
C VAL A 227 -27.23 7.95 0.07
N PRO A 228 -28.19 8.64 -0.57
CA PRO A 228 -29.42 9.02 0.11
C PRO A 228 -30.14 7.75 0.56
N VAL A 229 -30.18 7.51 1.86
CA VAL A 229 -30.92 6.38 2.44
C VAL A 229 -32.41 6.68 2.23
N PRO A 230 -33.16 5.86 1.48
CA PRO A 230 -34.60 5.99 1.43
C PRO A 230 -35.14 5.55 2.78
N GLY A 231 -35.52 6.48 3.67
CA GLY A 231 -36.22 6.10 4.91
C GLY A 231 -36.08 6.97 6.16
N THR A 232 -35.29 8.04 6.20
CA THR A 232 -35.36 9.02 7.31
C THR A 232 -36.17 10.25 6.92
N GLY A 233 -37.34 10.03 6.33
CA GLY A 233 -38.39 11.04 6.36
C GLY A 233 -38.84 11.18 7.80
N HIS A 234 -38.55 12.32 8.42
CA HIS A 234 -39.30 12.75 9.59
C HIS A 234 -40.76 12.85 9.15
N GLY A 235 -41.55 11.82 9.44
CA GLY A 235 -43.00 11.92 9.36
C GLY A 235 -43.42 12.93 10.42
N GLU A 236 -43.59 14.19 10.04
CA GLU A 236 -44.38 15.12 10.84
C GLU A 236 -45.78 14.51 10.98
N PRO A 237 -46.29 14.26 12.20
CA PRO A 237 -47.69 13.92 12.36
C PRO A 237 -48.49 15.16 11.96
N SER A 238 -49.17 15.06 10.81
CA SER A 238 -50.17 16.03 10.38
C SER A 238 -51.18 16.21 11.52
N ARG A 239 -51.12 17.36 12.21
CA ARG A 239 -52.14 17.77 13.17
C ARG A 239 -53.42 18.02 12.39
N LEU A 240 -54.31 17.05 12.39
CA LEU A 240 -55.73 17.28 12.15
C LEU A 240 -56.22 18.27 13.20
N GLN A 241 -56.45 19.52 12.81
CA GLN A 241 -57.26 20.44 13.58
C GLN A 241 -58.73 20.01 13.47
N PRO A 242 -59.47 19.84 14.57
CA PRO A 242 -60.91 19.73 14.48
C PRO A 242 -61.50 21.10 14.12
N SER A 243 -62.17 21.15 12.98
CA SER A 243 -62.98 22.29 12.55
C SER A 243 -64.11 22.52 13.57
N SER A 244 -64.05 23.64 14.27
CA SER A 244 -65.19 24.21 14.98
C SER A 244 -66.23 24.64 13.97
N THR A 245 -67.44 24.10 14.05
CA THR A 245 -68.63 24.75 13.46
C THR A 245 -69.85 24.52 14.35
N ALA A 246 -70.41 25.65 14.78
CA ALA A 246 -71.76 25.92 15.30
C ALA A 246 -72.18 25.30 16.64
#